data_AF-A0A1C4L5H8-F1
#
_entry.id   AF-A0A1C4L5H8-F1
#
_cell.length_a   1.000
_cell.length_b   1.000
_cell.length_c   1.000
_cell.angle_alpha   90.00
_cell.angle_beta   90.00
_cell.angle_gamma   90.00
#
_symmetry.space_group_name_H-M   'P 1'
#
loop_
_entity.id
_entity.type
_entity.pdbx_description
1 polymer ?
#
loop_
_entity_poly.entity_id
_entity_poly.type
_entity_poly.pdbx_seq_one_letter_code
_entity_poly.pdbx_strand_id
1 'polypeptide(L)'
;MADDSTEYADYWLKAVRLFTGYEAPARNTLFDEIIGNHGIKQMKVEVTKQGSVDSVTGEEYDWMVENAGWDIQNTDFVIPFYTRGGSEGVTYYKARFTLLGAKIADGKPVGGEVVGSEGKSHYGKELEDGHFKPSDDGTVWNTFNLTKYSYGTGHALSDLLEKDNGTLGYSWGGEPPIEIGKGVRLKSFDMVADSFDRVAKFFWDSKTTMDDWQNRVSSSPNDAWLGQAAGVFWDLIHELRRRYDHYADDMEAVGGVSKQGKAMRQAGKDLRTQAQNLKNKWDYWNVYEGNPLRWLVDLLSEIANKSWYNNLTQVDADYEYYGEAGGAWNYTPRGGFTSQATDAHGKTYGEMTELDTWKAVGEEAVKRWETSVKEKLSDPAEDALKALALAWGSSTFDLGSISTKGDKGIGDSFKEDKADKAIKDAEEKAAKEKAEAEAKYEKDKKEAEDKAAKEKAEAEAKYEKDKKEAEDKAAKEKAEAEAKYDKEKKEAEEKAAKEKAEAEAKQAEMEAKQEAKEKEQEAKQEAKEKEQEAKQAEAEAKQEQIR
;
A
#
# COMPACT_ATOMS: atom_id res chain seq x y z
N MET A 1 41.40 -18.50 12.59
CA MET A 1 42.39 -19.20 11.74
C MET A 1 41.93 -18.94 10.32
N ALA A 2 42.57 -17.99 9.65
CA ALA A 2 42.26 -17.58 8.30
C ALA A 2 42.78 -18.66 7.34
N ASP A 3 41.92 -19.11 6.43
CA ASP A 3 42.27 -19.96 5.31
C ASP A 3 42.46 -19.04 4.10
N ASP A 4 43.71 -18.87 3.66
CA ASP A 4 44.14 -17.99 2.58
C ASP A 4 43.86 -18.60 1.18
N SER A 5 42.77 -19.34 1.04
CA SER A 5 42.24 -19.85 -0.24
C SER A 5 40.84 -19.29 -0.51
N THR A 6 40.68 -17.97 -0.54
CA THR A 6 39.43 -17.39 -1.08
C THR A 6 39.44 -17.55 -2.60
N GLU A 7 39.02 -18.72 -3.06
CA GLU A 7 38.42 -18.89 -4.37
C GLU A 7 37.39 -17.75 -4.54
N TYR A 8 37.67 -16.80 -5.42
CA TYR A 8 36.75 -15.68 -5.67
C TYR A 8 35.39 -16.26 -6.01
N ALA A 9 34.36 -15.93 -5.22
CA ALA A 9 33.00 -16.37 -5.47
C ALA A 9 32.63 -16.07 -6.93
N ASP A 10 32.25 -17.10 -7.69
CA ASP A 10 31.88 -16.96 -9.10
C ASP A 10 30.48 -16.34 -9.22
N TYR A 11 30.43 -15.01 -9.07
CA TYR A 11 29.19 -14.25 -9.16
C TYR A 11 28.59 -14.29 -10.57
N TRP A 12 29.41 -14.46 -11.61
CA TRP A 12 28.92 -14.62 -12.98
C TRP A 12 28.05 -15.87 -13.09
N LEU A 13 28.60 -17.03 -12.73
CA LEU A 13 27.87 -18.29 -12.78
C LEU A 13 26.63 -18.26 -11.86
N LYS A 14 26.76 -17.67 -10.67
CA LYS A 14 25.64 -17.50 -9.74
C LYS A 14 24.52 -16.64 -10.33
N ALA A 15 24.85 -15.50 -10.94
CA ALA A 15 23.87 -14.60 -11.54
C ALA A 15 23.17 -15.26 -12.74
N VAL A 16 23.94 -15.86 -13.65
CA VAL A 16 23.39 -16.59 -14.80
C VAL A 16 22.43 -17.66 -14.33
N ARG A 17 22.83 -18.52 -13.38
CA ARG A 17 21.96 -19.57 -12.84
C ARG A 17 20.66 -19.01 -12.26
N LEU A 18 20.72 -17.93 -11.48
CA LEU A 18 19.53 -17.33 -10.88
C LEU A 18 18.63 -16.63 -11.91
N PHE A 19 19.20 -16.00 -12.93
CA PHE A 19 18.45 -15.23 -13.91
C PHE A 19 17.86 -16.13 -15.01
N THR A 20 18.51 -17.25 -15.32
CA THR A 20 18.22 -18.07 -16.51
C THR A 20 17.86 -19.51 -16.18
N GLY A 21 18.25 -20.03 -15.02
CA GLY A 21 18.17 -21.46 -14.71
C GLY A 21 19.24 -22.32 -15.41
N TYR A 22 20.14 -21.71 -16.21
CA TYR A 22 21.22 -22.42 -16.88
C TYR A 22 22.31 -22.83 -15.88
N GLU A 23 22.76 -24.08 -15.97
CA GLU A 23 23.85 -24.63 -15.17
C GLU A 23 25.08 -24.84 -16.06
N ALA A 24 26.23 -24.35 -15.61
CA ALA A 24 27.52 -24.55 -16.25
C ALA A 24 28.55 -25.07 -15.21
N PRO A 25 29.66 -25.68 -15.66
CA PRO A 25 30.71 -26.15 -14.77
C PRO A 25 31.34 -25.03 -13.96
N ALA A 26 31.92 -25.37 -12.80
CA ALA A 26 32.63 -24.42 -11.98
C ALA A 26 33.90 -23.93 -12.68
N ARG A 27 34.21 -22.63 -12.54
CA ARG A 27 35.33 -22.00 -13.25
C ARG A 27 36.68 -22.64 -12.93
N ASN A 28 36.89 -23.07 -11.70
CA ASN A 28 38.14 -23.69 -11.24
C ASN A 28 38.42 -25.06 -11.88
N THR A 29 37.42 -25.74 -12.44
CA THR A 29 37.59 -27.06 -13.07
C THR A 29 37.73 -27.01 -14.60
N LEU A 30 37.66 -25.82 -15.21
CA LEU A 30 37.54 -25.70 -16.68
C LEU A 30 38.80 -26.14 -17.46
N PHE A 31 39.95 -26.18 -16.80
CA PHE A 31 41.24 -26.53 -17.41
C PHE A 31 41.78 -27.89 -16.97
N ASP A 32 41.03 -28.65 -16.16
CA ASP A 32 41.49 -29.93 -15.61
C ASP A 32 41.71 -31.00 -16.70
N GLU A 33 40.98 -30.89 -17.81
CA GLU A 33 41.07 -31.80 -18.97
C GLU A 33 41.82 -31.19 -20.16
N ILE A 34 42.35 -29.97 -20.02
CA ILE A 34 43.05 -29.23 -21.09
C ILE A 34 44.52 -29.11 -20.72
N ILE A 35 45.19 -30.25 -20.62
CA ILE A 35 46.55 -30.39 -20.12
C ILE A 35 47.40 -31.18 -21.12
N GLY A 36 48.57 -30.64 -21.47
CA GLY A 36 49.55 -31.27 -22.34
C GLY A 36 50.60 -32.08 -21.59
N ASN A 37 51.75 -32.30 -22.24
CA ASN A 37 52.87 -32.98 -21.61
C ASN A 37 53.39 -32.17 -20.41
N HIS A 38 53.98 -32.86 -19.43
CA HIS A 38 54.53 -32.25 -18.21
C HIS A 38 53.53 -31.41 -17.39
N GLY A 39 52.22 -31.65 -17.54
CA GLY A 39 51.19 -30.93 -16.80
C GLY A 39 51.00 -29.47 -17.26
N ILE A 40 51.42 -29.14 -18.49
CA ILE A 40 51.32 -27.79 -19.05
C ILE A 40 49.86 -27.51 -19.47
N LYS A 41 49.24 -26.46 -18.94
CA LYS A 41 47.86 -26.08 -19.30
C LYS A 41 47.80 -25.54 -20.72
N GLN A 42 46.75 -25.91 -21.46
CA GLN A 42 46.41 -25.40 -22.80
C GLN A 42 47.41 -25.68 -23.93
N MET A 43 48.52 -26.36 -23.69
CA MET A 43 49.49 -26.67 -24.75
C MET A 43 50.37 -27.87 -24.43
N LYS A 44 50.90 -28.48 -25.49
CA LYS A 44 52.07 -29.36 -25.44
C LYS A 44 53.29 -28.61 -25.96
N VAL A 45 54.46 -28.91 -25.40
CA VAL A 45 55.72 -28.24 -25.75
C VAL A 45 56.82 -29.25 -26.04
N GLU A 46 57.49 -29.05 -27.17
CA GLU A 46 58.75 -29.68 -27.52
C GLU A 46 59.83 -28.60 -27.54
N VAL A 47 60.98 -28.85 -26.93
CA VAL A 47 62.15 -27.97 -27.06
C VAL A 47 63.31 -28.77 -27.66
N THR A 48 63.71 -28.42 -28.89
CA THR A 48 64.70 -29.19 -29.62
C THR A 48 65.92 -28.38 -30.02
N LYS A 49 67.09 -28.97 -29.78
CA LYS A 49 68.38 -28.45 -30.26
C LYS A 49 68.44 -28.59 -31.77
N GLN A 50 68.88 -27.53 -32.45
CA GLN A 50 69.05 -27.50 -33.90
C GLN A 50 70.50 -27.84 -34.28
N GLY A 51 70.70 -28.34 -35.50
CA GLY A 51 71.98 -28.87 -35.97
C GLY A 51 73.05 -27.83 -36.29
N SER A 52 72.66 -26.58 -36.54
CA SER A 52 73.54 -25.44 -36.83
C SER A 52 72.93 -24.16 -36.29
N VAL A 53 73.75 -23.16 -35.96
CA VAL A 53 73.29 -21.81 -35.62
C VAL A 53 72.82 -21.10 -36.89
N ASP A 54 71.71 -20.37 -36.79
CA ASP A 54 71.12 -19.61 -37.90
C ASP A 54 71.21 -18.11 -37.56
N SER A 55 72.38 -17.50 -37.74
CA SER A 55 72.61 -16.12 -37.27
C SER A 55 71.66 -15.13 -37.94
N VAL A 56 70.85 -14.44 -37.13
CA VAL A 56 69.86 -13.47 -37.60
C VAL A 56 70.28 -12.06 -37.19
N THR A 57 70.27 -11.15 -38.15
CA THR A 57 70.51 -9.72 -37.93
C THR A 57 69.19 -8.98 -37.73
N GLY A 58 69.22 -7.82 -37.05
CA GLY A 58 68.02 -7.05 -36.73
C GLY A 58 67.26 -6.47 -37.94
N GLU A 59 67.77 -6.66 -39.17
CA GLU A 59 67.15 -6.22 -40.42
C GLU A 59 66.38 -7.35 -41.13
N GLU A 60 66.53 -8.61 -40.69
CA GLU A 60 65.95 -9.80 -41.32
C GLU A 60 64.56 -10.14 -40.76
N TYR A 61 63.62 -9.19 -40.82
CA TYR A 61 62.26 -9.39 -40.29
C TYR A 61 61.49 -10.52 -40.98
N ASP A 62 61.76 -10.79 -42.25
CA ASP A 62 61.15 -11.89 -43.00
C ASP A 62 61.50 -13.25 -42.37
N TRP A 63 62.69 -13.37 -41.77
CA TRP A 63 63.11 -14.58 -41.09
C TRP A 63 62.17 -14.93 -39.93
N MET A 64 61.71 -13.92 -39.17
CA MET A 64 60.81 -14.11 -38.04
C MET A 64 59.46 -14.66 -38.51
N VAL A 65 58.94 -14.17 -39.63
CA VAL A 65 57.67 -14.65 -40.22
C VAL A 65 57.77 -16.12 -40.65
N GLU A 66 58.94 -16.54 -41.13
CA GLU A 66 59.16 -17.91 -41.62
C GLU A 66 59.51 -18.92 -40.51
N ASN A 67 60.04 -18.46 -39.37
CA ASN A 67 60.62 -19.32 -38.34
C ASN A 67 60.02 -19.19 -36.93
N ALA A 68 59.22 -18.16 -36.67
CA ALA A 68 58.64 -17.87 -35.36
C ALA A 68 57.18 -17.41 -35.45
N GLY A 69 56.41 -17.66 -34.40
CA GLY A 69 55.02 -17.24 -34.33
C GLY A 69 54.04 -18.34 -34.69
N TRP A 70 52.86 -17.92 -35.17
CA TRP A 70 51.70 -18.78 -35.44
C TRP A 70 51.86 -19.60 -36.71
N ASP A 71 51.45 -20.87 -36.67
CA ASP A 71 51.35 -21.79 -37.81
C ASP A 71 52.65 -21.87 -38.64
N ILE A 72 53.73 -22.24 -37.95
CA ILE A 72 55.05 -22.43 -38.54
C ILE A 72 55.30 -23.91 -38.74
N GLN A 73 55.48 -24.35 -40.00
CA GLN A 73 55.84 -25.72 -40.35
C GLN A 73 54.88 -26.79 -39.77
N ASN A 74 53.56 -26.59 -39.90
CA ASN A 74 52.51 -27.45 -39.34
C ASN A 74 52.53 -27.58 -37.81
N THR A 75 53.10 -26.59 -37.12
CA THR A 75 53.08 -26.46 -35.66
C THR A 75 52.27 -25.23 -35.30
N ASP A 76 51.37 -25.32 -34.32
CA ASP A 76 50.49 -24.19 -33.97
C ASP A 76 51.28 -22.93 -33.58
N PHE A 77 52.42 -23.08 -32.88
CA PHE A 77 53.31 -21.95 -32.59
C PHE A 77 54.78 -22.37 -32.50
N VAL A 78 55.72 -21.49 -32.85
CA VAL A 78 57.17 -21.73 -32.72
C VAL A 78 57.90 -20.52 -32.13
N ILE A 79 58.84 -20.77 -31.20
CA ILE A 79 59.75 -19.77 -30.64
C ILE A 79 61.19 -20.25 -30.82
N PRO A 80 61.97 -19.67 -31.75
CA PRO A 80 63.40 -19.90 -31.84
C PRO A 80 64.16 -19.09 -30.78
N PHE A 81 65.26 -19.67 -30.27
CA PHE A 81 66.15 -19.00 -29.32
C PHE A 81 67.52 -19.66 -29.25
N TYR A 82 68.49 -18.91 -28.74
CA TYR A 82 69.85 -19.33 -28.42
C TYR A 82 70.02 -19.50 -26.91
N THR A 83 70.93 -20.39 -26.54
CA THR A 83 71.47 -20.50 -25.18
C THR A 83 72.97 -20.31 -25.20
N ARG A 84 73.55 -19.91 -24.06
CA ARG A 84 75.02 -19.84 -23.92
C ARG A 84 75.63 -21.24 -23.90
N GLY A 85 76.77 -21.39 -24.55
CA GLY A 85 77.53 -22.64 -24.59
C GLY A 85 77.31 -23.46 -25.86
N GLY A 86 78.11 -24.51 -26.03
CA GLY A 86 78.21 -25.28 -27.28
C GLY A 86 79.59 -25.16 -27.91
N SER A 87 79.85 -25.91 -28.98
CA SER A 87 81.14 -25.89 -29.69
C SER A 87 81.39 -24.58 -30.43
N GLU A 88 80.34 -23.85 -30.78
CA GLU A 88 80.39 -22.58 -31.54
C GLU A 88 80.06 -21.37 -30.64
N GLY A 89 80.08 -21.52 -29.31
CA GLY A 89 79.82 -20.43 -28.35
C GLY A 89 78.34 -20.24 -27.94
N VAL A 90 77.40 -20.50 -28.86
CA VAL A 90 75.95 -20.59 -28.58
C VAL A 90 75.37 -21.90 -29.10
N THR A 91 74.20 -22.27 -28.58
CA THR A 91 73.42 -23.41 -29.08
C THR A 91 72.02 -22.95 -29.49
N TYR A 92 71.62 -23.28 -30.71
CA TYR A 92 70.30 -22.96 -31.27
C TYR A 92 69.22 -23.97 -30.86
N TYR A 93 68.06 -23.48 -30.45
CA TYR A 93 66.89 -24.26 -30.09
C TYR A 93 65.62 -23.71 -30.77
N LYS A 94 64.64 -24.61 -30.98
CA LYS A 94 63.26 -24.25 -31.29
C LYS A 94 62.34 -24.84 -30.21
N ALA A 95 61.53 -24.00 -29.58
CA ALA A 95 60.36 -24.43 -28.83
C ALA A 95 59.15 -24.49 -29.77
N ARG A 96 58.50 -25.65 -29.86
CA ARG A 96 57.35 -25.92 -30.72
C ARG A 96 56.14 -26.23 -29.84
N PHE A 97 55.00 -25.64 -30.18
CA PHE A 97 53.78 -25.72 -29.37
C PHE A 97 52.63 -26.36 -30.15
N THR A 98 51.95 -27.31 -29.53
CA THR A 98 50.62 -27.76 -29.98
C THR A 98 49.58 -27.24 -28.99
N LEU A 99 48.63 -26.44 -29.44
CA LEU A 99 47.60 -25.84 -28.59
C LEU A 99 46.45 -26.80 -28.35
N LEU A 100 45.99 -26.82 -27.10
CA LEU A 100 44.88 -27.63 -26.61
C LEU A 100 43.77 -26.66 -26.17
N GLY A 101 42.65 -26.65 -26.88
CA GLY A 101 41.52 -25.79 -26.57
C GLY A 101 40.53 -25.69 -27.73
N ALA A 102 39.63 -24.71 -27.65
CA ALA A 102 38.60 -24.48 -28.66
C ALA A 102 39.17 -23.61 -29.80
N LYS A 103 39.36 -24.22 -30.98
CA LYS A 103 39.83 -23.54 -32.20
C LYS A 103 38.62 -23.14 -33.05
N ILE A 104 38.59 -21.89 -33.56
CA ILE A 104 37.43 -21.31 -34.27
C ILE A 104 37.48 -21.59 -35.79
N ALA A 105 38.69 -21.73 -36.35
CA ALA A 105 38.97 -22.03 -37.77
C ALA A 105 40.48 -22.34 -37.92
N ASP A 106 40.96 -22.54 -39.16
CA ASP A 106 42.39 -22.72 -39.51
C ASP A 106 43.28 -21.46 -39.29
N GLY A 107 42.78 -20.47 -38.54
CA GLY A 107 43.49 -19.22 -38.25
C GLY A 107 43.98 -19.14 -36.79
N LYS A 108 44.81 -18.12 -36.51
CA LYS A 108 45.26 -17.79 -35.14
C LYS A 108 44.05 -17.75 -34.19
N PRO A 109 44.12 -18.36 -32.99
CA PRO A 109 43.07 -18.27 -31.99
C PRO A 109 42.73 -16.82 -31.72
N VAL A 110 41.54 -16.44 -32.18
CA VAL A 110 40.90 -15.16 -31.89
C VAL A 110 39.79 -15.39 -30.86
N GLY A 111 39.25 -14.30 -30.31
CA GLY A 111 38.00 -14.41 -29.57
C GLY A 111 36.81 -14.65 -30.52
N GLY A 112 35.62 -14.81 -29.95
CA GLY A 112 34.45 -15.28 -30.66
C GLY A 112 34.02 -16.68 -30.23
N GLU A 113 32.84 -17.08 -30.69
CA GLU A 113 32.13 -18.23 -30.14
C GLU A 113 32.51 -19.53 -30.82
N VAL A 114 32.67 -20.60 -30.02
CA VAL A 114 32.89 -21.95 -30.51
C VAL A 114 31.99 -22.90 -29.73
N VAL A 115 31.27 -23.76 -30.43
CA VAL A 115 30.62 -24.91 -29.79
C VAL A 115 31.71 -25.92 -29.47
N GLY A 116 31.81 -26.31 -28.20
CA GLY A 116 32.83 -27.25 -27.76
C GLY A 116 32.85 -28.55 -28.56
N SER A 117 34.02 -29.15 -28.59
CA SER A 117 34.31 -30.43 -29.22
C SER A 117 35.39 -31.18 -28.46
N GLU A 118 35.53 -32.46 -28.79
CA GLU A 118 36.73 -33.23 -28.45
C GLU A 118 37.81 -32.93 -29.49
N GLY A 119 39.00 -32.57 -29.02
CA GLY A 119 40.19 -32.41 -29.85
C GLY A 119 41.19 -33.54 -29.59
N LYS A 120 41.98 -33.88 -30.61
CA LYS A 120 43.06 -34.87 -30.51
C LYS A 120 44.32 -34.34 -31.17
N SER A 121 45.45 -34.49 -30.47
CA SER A 121 46.76 -34.12 -30.98
C SER A 121 47.19 -35.14 -32.04
N HIS A 122 47.77 -34.65 -33.13
CA HIS A 122 48.37 -35.51 -34.16
C HIS A 122 49.67 -36.17 -33.67
N TYR A 123 50.23 -35.69 -32.56
CA TYR A 123 51.48 -36.16 -31.96
C TYR A 123 51.23 -36.94 -30.67
N GLY A 124 52.06 -37.95 -30.43
CA GLY A 124 51.96 -38.83 -29.25
C GLY A 124 52.01 -38.07 -27.93
N LYS A 125 51.46 -38.67 -26.86
CA LYS A 125 51.29 -37.99 -25.55
C LYS A 125 52.60 -37.45 -24.97
N GLU A 126 53.63 -38.28 -25.02
CA GLU A 126 54.99 -37.95 -24.57
C GLU A 126 55.90 -37.65 -25.76
N LEU A 127 57.01 -36.95 -25.49
CA LEU A 127 58.07 -36.76 -26.47
C LEU A 127 58.84 -38.07 -26.65
N GLU A 128 59.11 -38.45 -27.90
CA GLU A 128 59.96 -39.60 -28.22
C GLU A 128 61.31 -39.08 -28.72
N ASP A 129 62.39 -39.46 -28.04
CA ASP A 129 63.74 -38.90 -28.25
C ASP A 129 63.81 -37.36 -28.14
N GLY A 130 62.88 -36.75 -27.39
CA GLY A 130 62.76 -35.29 -27.26
C GLY A 130 62.03 -34.60 -28.41
N HIS A 131 61.39 -35.36 -29.32
CA HIS A 131 60.65 -34.84 -30.47
C HIS A 131 59.17 -35.23 -30.45
N PHE A 132 58.32 -34.39 -31.03
CA PHE A 132 56.97 -34.76 -31.42
C PHE A 132 57.03 -35.74 -32.59
N LYS A 133 56.48 -36.94 -32.38
CA LYS A 133 56.28 -37.93 -33.45
C LYS A 133 54.79 -38.15 -33.69
N PRO A 134 54.34 -38.23 -34.97
CA PRO A 134 52.96 -38.58 -35.28
C PRO A 134 52.56 -39.90 -34.62
N SER A 135 51.39 -39.95 -34.00
CA SER A 135 50.93 -41.15 -33.31
C SER A 135 49.41 -41.19 -33.15
N ASP A 136 48.87 -42.41 -33.14
CA ASP A 136 47.46 -42.67 -32.84
C ASP A 136 47.12 -42.52 -31.35
N ASP A 137 48.13 -42.45 -30.46
CA ASP A 137 47.95 -42.33 -29.01
C ASP A 137 47.94 -40.88 -28.50
N GLY A 138 47.89 -39.89 -29.39
CA GLY A 138 47.99 -38.47 -29.06
C GLY A 138 47.00 -37.98 -27.99
N THR A 139 47.39 -36.91 -27.29
CA THR A 139 46.59 -36.29 -26.23
C THR A 139 45.21 -35.91 -26.75
N VAL A 140 44.17 -36.36 -26.05
CA VAL A 140 42.77 -35.99 -26.29
C VAL A 140 42.36 -35.00 -25.21
N TRP A 141 41.62 -33.96 -25.59
CA TRP A 141 41.09 -32.96 -24.66
C TRP A 141 39.64 -32.61 -25.02
N ASN A 142 38.89 -32.14 -24.03
CA ASN A 142 37.49 -31.78 -24.19
C ASN A 142 37.26 -30.29 -23.87
N THR A 143 36.53 -29.59 -24.75
CA THR A 143 36.26 -28.15 -24.61
C THR A 143 34.78 -27.83 -24.31
N PHE A 144 33.93 -28.85 -24.12
CA PHE A 144 32.52 -28.64 -23.81
C PHE A 144 32.33 -27.89 -22.50
N ASN A 145 33.04 -28.27 -21.44
CA ASN A 145 32.90 -27.61 -20.14
C ASN A 145 33.31 -26.13 -20.21
N LEU A 146 34.45 -25.86 -20.85
CA LEU A 146 34.94 -24.51 -21.09
C LEU A 146 33.94 -23.67 -21.89
N THR A 147 33.42 -24.19 -23.00
CA THR A 147 32.51 -23.44 -23.89
C THR A 147 31.10 -23.28 -23.32
N LYS A 148 30.62 -24.22 -22.49
CA LYS A 148 29.40 -24.06 -21.68
C LYS A 148 29.52 -22.86 -20.76
N TYR A 149 30.65 -22.74 -20.06
CA TYR A 149 30.93 -21.60 -19.20
C TYR A 149 31.07 -20.30 -20.02
N SER A 150 31.98 -20.28 -21.00
CA SER A 150 32.30 -19.06 -21.75
C SER A 150 31.17 -18.56 -22.63
N TYR A 151 30.41 -19.44 -23.28
CA TYR A 151 29.44 -19.05 -24.32
C TYR A 151 28.00 -19.44 -23.98
N GLY A 152 27.79 -20.64 -23.42
CA GLY A 152 26.45 -21.08 -23.02
C GLY A 152 25.78 -20.12 -22.01
N THR A 153 26.56 -19.60 -21.06
CA THR A 153 26.05 -18.66 -20.05
C THR A 153 25.48 -17.36 -20.63
N GLY A 154 26.16 -16.76 -21.61
CA GLY A 154 25.71 -15.54 -22.25
C GLY A 154 24.56 -15.74 -23.22
N HIS A 155 24.57 -16.84 -23.98
CA HIS A 155 23.45 -17.21 -24.84
C HIS A 155 22.17 -17.52 -24.05
N ALA A 156 22.29 -18.09 -22.84
CA ALA A 156 21.15 -18.23 -21.94
C ALA A 156 20.56 -16.86 -21.55
N LEU A 157 21.39 -15.83 -21.35
CA LEU A 157 20.93 -14.45 -21.11
C LEU A 157 20.30 -13.85 -22.38
N SER A 158 20.84 -14.09 -23.56
CA SER A 158 20.23 -13.68 -24.84
C SER A 158 18.82 -14.27 -24.97
N ASP A 159 18.66 -15.58 -24.76
CA ASP A 159 17.37 -16.26 -24.81
C ASP A 159 16.37 -15.69 -23.79
N LEU A 160 16.80 -15.42 -22.56
CA LEU A 160 15.97 -14.77 -21.54
C LEU A 160 15.41 -13.43 -22.02
N LEU A 161 16.22 -12.64 -22.72
CA LEU A 161 15.92 -11.26 -23.11
C LEU A 161 15.13 -11.16 -24.42
N GLU A 162 15.40 -12.07 -25.36
CA GLU A 162 14.96 -11.97 -26.75
C GLU A 162 13.84 -12.94 -27.10
N LYS A 163 13.75 -14.10 -26.43
CA LYS A 163 12.73 -15.11 -26.76
C LYS A 163 11.49 -15.02 -25.88
N ASP A 164 10.34 -15.27 -26.50
CA ASP A 164 9.03 -15.31 -25.81
C ASP A 164 8.96 -16.39 -24.72
N ASN A 165 9.60 -17.55 -24.98
CA ASN A 165 9.73 -18.66 -24.03
C ASN A 165 10.90 -18.49 -23.06
N GLY A 166 11.58 -17.33 -23.07
CA GLY A 166 12.79 -17.09 -22.29
C GLY A 166 13.79 -18.22 -22.49
N THR A 167 14.27 -18.77 -21.38
CA THR A 167 15.29 -19.84 -21.39
C THR A 167 14.71 -21.25 -21.39
N LEU A 168 13.38 -21.41 -21.40
CA LEU A 168 12.76 -22.72 -21.49
C LEU A 168 13.11 -23.38 -22.81
N GLY A 169 13.68 -24.59 -22.78
CA GLY A 169 14.12 -25.26 -24.00
C GLY A 169 15.51 -24.83 -24.49
N TYR A 170 16.16 -23.86 -23.84
CA TYR A 170 17.53 -23.48 -24.18
C TYR A 170 18.49 -24.64 -23.91
N SER A 171 19.42 -24.88 -24.82
CA SER A 171 20.50 -25.87 -24.67
C SER A 171 21.76 -25.35 -25.35
N TRP A 172 22.91 -25.82 -24.89
CA TRP A 172 24.21 -25.52 -25.48
C TRP A 172 25.03 -26.80 -25.60
N GLY A 173 25.73 -26.97 -26.72
CA GLY A 173 26.70 -28.06 -26.89
C GLY A 173 26.11 -29.47 -26.77
N GLY A 174 24.85 -29.67 -27.16
CA GLY A 174 24.20 -30.99 -27.16
C GLY A 174 23.64 -31.46 -25.82
N GLU A 175 23.70 -30.63 -24.77
CA GLU A 175 23.10 -30.93 -23.47
C GLU A 175 21.56 -30.95 -23.52
N PRO A 176 20.91 -31.64 -22.56
CA PRO A 176 19.48 -31.57 -22.41
C PRO A 176 19.01 -30.11 -22.23
N PRO A 177 17.88 -29.74 -22.84
CA PRO A 177 17.33 -28.40 -22.71
C PRO A 177 16.91 -28.08 -21.27
N ILE A 178 16.95 -26.80 -20.90
CA ILE A 178 16.46 -26.34 -19.60
C ILE A 178 14.98 -26.68 -19.44
N GLU A 179 14.68 -27.44 -18.39
CA GLU A 179 13.34 -27.89 -18.03
C GLU A 179 12.43 -26.75 -17.51
N ILE A 180 11.12 -26.98 -17.57
CA ILE A 180 10.08 -26.04 -17.10
C ILE A 180 10.27 -25.62 -15.64
N GLY A 181 10.77 -26.50 -14.78
CA GLY A 181 10.98 -26.20 -13.36
C GLY A 181 12.21 -25.33 -13.06
N LYS A 182 13.07 -25.09 -14.04
CA LYS A 182 14.33 -24.34 -13.86
C LYS A 182 14.38 -23.05 -14.68
N GLY A 183 13.88 -23.07 -15.92
CA GLY A 183 14.03 -21.92 -16.80
C GLY A 183 13.16 -20.73 -16.43
N VAL A 184 13.56 -19.56 -16.92
CA VAL A 184 13.00 -18.26 -16.56
C VAL A 184 12.40 -17.60 -17.79
N ARG A 185 11.24 -16.97 -17.61
CA ARG A 185 10.54 -16.21 -18.65
C ARG A 185 10.09 -14.87 -18.12
N LEU A 186 10.66 -13.79 -18.68
CA LEU A 186 10.28 -12.42 -18.32
C LEU A 186 8.78 -12.17 -18.53
N LYS A 187 8.19 -12.72 -19.61
CA LYS A 187 6.76 -12.59 -19.92
C LYS A 187 5.83 -13.14 -18.83
N SER A 188 6.31 -14.02 -17.96
CA SER A 188 5.48 -14.55 -16.86
C SER A 188 5.17 -13.47 -15.82
N PHE A 189 6.03 -12.46 -15.65
CA PHE A 189 5.75 -11.32 -14.77
C PHE A 189 4.55 -10.53 -15.28
N ASP A 190 4.49 -10.25 -16.59
CA ASP A 190 3.36 -9.57 -17.22
C ASP A 190 2.08 -10.42 -17.15
N MET A 191 2.17 -11.73 -17.39
CA MET A 191 1.02 -12.63 -17.29
C MET A 191 0.40 -12.65 -15.88
N VAL A 192 1.23 -12.67 -14.85
CA VAL A 192 0.77 -12.61 -13.46
C VAL A 192 0.21 -11.23 -13.15
N ALA A 193 0.87 -10.16 -13.62
CA ALA A 193 0.38 -8.80 -13.46
C ALA A 193 -1.00 -8.58 -14.09
N ASP A 194 -1.19 -9.04 -15.33
CA ASP A 194 -2.47 -8.99 -16.04
C ASP A 194 -3.55 -9.79 -15.30
N SER A 195 -3.17 -10.87 -14.61
CA SER A 195 -4.11 -11.65 -13.80
C SER A 195 -4.58 -10.86 -12.58
N PHE A 196 -3.68 -10.17 -11.88
CA PHE A 196 -4.07 -9.27 -10.79
C PHE A 196 -4.93 -8.11 -11.31
N ASP A 197 -4.58 -7.53 -12.45
CA ASP A 197 -5.37 -6.43 -13.05
C ASP A 197 -6.78 -6.89 -13.45
N ARG A 198 -6.93 -8.10 -13.98
CA ARG A 198 -8.27 -8.70 -14.24
C ARG A 198 -9.09 -8.84 -12.96
N VAL A 199 -8.48 -9.29 -11.87
CA VAL A 199 -9.16 -9.43 -10.57
C VAL A 199 -9.52 -8.07 -9.99
N ALA A 200 -8.61 -7.10 -10.03
CA ALA A 200 -8.87 -5.73 -9.59
C ALA A 200 -9.99 -5.08 -10.40
N LYS A 201 -9.99 -5.26 -11.73
CA LYS A 201 -11.07 -4.81 -12.61
C LYS A 201 -12.40 -5.46 -12.22
N PHE A 202 -12.42 -6.76 -11.96
CA PHE A 202 -13.63 -7.45 -11.52
C PHE A 202 -14.19 -6.84 -10.22
N PHE A 203 -13.35 -6.59 -9.21
CA PHE A 203 -13.81 -5.97 -7.97
C PHE A 203 -14.27 -4.52 -8.16
N TRP A 204 -13.58 -3.75 -8.99
CA TRP A 204 -13.96 -2.37 -9.32
C TRP A 204 -15.29 -2.29 -10.10
N ASP A 205 -15.50 -3.14 -11.10
CA ASP A 205 -16.75 -3.22 -11.87
C ASP A 205 -17.90 -3.73 -10.98
N SER A 206 -17.62 -4.72 -10.11
CA SER A 206 -18.59 -5.27 -9.16
C SER A 206 -19.01 -4.22 -8.13
N LYS A 207 -18.06 -3.46 -7.58
CA LYS A 207 -18.34 -2.31 -6.71
C LYS A 207 -19.27 -1.32 -7.40
N THR A 208 -18.97 -0.92 -8.64
CA THR A 208 -19.81 0.02 -9.41
C THR A 208 -21.22 -0.53 -9.61
N THR A 209 -21.36 -1.82 -9.91
CA THR A 209 -22.67 -2.47 -10.02
C THR A 209 -23.42 -2.47 -8.69
N MET A 210 -22.71 -2.70 -7.58
CA MET A 210 -23.30 -2.68 -6.23
C MET A 210 -23.67 -1.26 -5.79
N ASP A 211 -22.92 -0.23 -6.19
CA ASP A 211 -23.29 1.18 -6.01
C ASP A 211 -24.62 1.48 -6.73
N ASP A 212 -24.77 1.04 -7.99
CA ASP A 212 -26.02 1.19 -8.74
C ASP A 212 -27.19 0.48 -8.07
N TRP A 213 -26.97 -0.73 -7.56
CA TRP A 213 -28.01 -1.49 -6.85
C TRP A 213 -28.38 -0.82 -5.54
N GLN A 214 -27.39 -0.38 -4.75
CA GLN A 214 -27.61 0.37 -3.51
C GLN A 214 -28.45 1.63 -3.77
N ASN A 215 -28.11 2.39 -4.81
CA ASN A 215 -28.86 3.60 -5.19
C ASN A 215 -30.32 3.30 -5.57
N ARG A 216 -30.61 2.13 -6.14
CA ARG A 216 -31.98 1.71 -6.48
C ARG A 216 -32.78 1.25 -5.26
N VAL A 217 -32.14 0.62 -4.27
CA VAL A 217 -32.81 0.13 -3.05
C VAL A 217 -32.83 1.15 -1.91
N SER A 218 -32.45 2.41 -2.17
CA SER A 218 -32.23 3.50 -1.21
C SER A 218 -30.92 3.37 -0.41
N SER A 219 -30.28 4.52 -0.21
CA SER A 219 -29.07 4.68 0.62
C SER A 219 -29.35 4.72 2.11
N SER A 220 -30.62 4.87 2.51
CA SER A 220 -31.06 4.85 3.91
C SER A 220 -32.04 3.71 4.16
N PRO A 221 -31.99 3.06 5.34
CA PRO A 221 -32.93 2.02 5.72
C PRO A 221 -34.37 2.52 5.64
N ASN A 222 -35.28 1.69 5.14
CA ASN A 222 -36.70 1.98 5.16
C ASN A 222 -37.34 1.31 6.38
N ASP A 223 -37.97 2.10 7.24
CA ASP A 223 -38.65 1.63 8.44
C ASP A 223 -39.68 0.52 8.17
N ALA A 224 -40.33 0.56 7.01
CA ALA A 224 -41.29 -0.46 6.61
C ALA A 224 -40.65 -1.84 6.37
N TRP A 225 -39.33 -1.90 6.15
CA TRP A 225 -38.58 -3.12 5.84
C TRP A 225 -37.93 -3.77 7.05
N LEU A 226 -37.90 -3.08 8.20
CA LEU A 226 -37.32 -3.59 9.43
C LEU A 226 -37.91 -4.95 9.81
N GLY A 227 -37.03 -5.90 10.10
CA GLY A 227 -37.39 -7.26 10.51
C GLY A 227 -38.12 -8.09 9.45
N GLN A 228 -38.15 -7.62 8.19
CA GLN A 228 -38.73 -8.32 7.04
C GLN A 228 -37.64 -8.81 6.07
N ALA A 229 -38.02 -9.68 5.13
CA ALA A 229 -37.11 -10.17 4.09
C ALA A 229 -36.55 -9.05 3.20
N ALA A 230 -37.28 -7.94 3.03
CA ALA A 230 -36.80 -6.77 2.31
C ALA A 230 -35.62 -6.07 3.02
N GLY A 231 -35.63 -5.99 4.36
CA GLY A 231 -34.51 -5.46 5.15
C GLY A 231 -33.28 -6.34 5.04
N VAL A 232 -33.45 -7.67 5.13
CA VAL A 232 -32.37 -8.66 4.92
C VAL A 232 -31.74 -8.53 3.53
N PHE A 233 -32.55 -8.34 2.49
CA PHE A 233 -32.04 -8.14 1.14
C PHE A 233 -31.28 -6.81 1.01
N TRP A 234 -31.78 -5.74 1.63
CA TRP A 234 -31.10 -4.45 1.68
C TRP A 234 -29.72 -4.56 2.37
N ASP A 235 -29.65 -5.23 3.52
CA ASP A 235 -28.39 -5.47 4.26
C ASP A 235 -27.38 -6.26 3.42
N LEU A 236 -27.84 -7.31 2.73
CA LEU A 236 -26.99 -8.11 1.85
C LEU A 236 -26.32 -7.26 0.77
N ILE A 237 -27.08 -6.36 0.13
CA ILE A 237 -26.56 -5.48 -0.93
C ILE A 237 -25.49 -4.53 -0.35
N HIS A 238 -25.74 -3.95 0.83
CA HIS A 238 -24.81 -3.04 1.49
C HIS A 238 -23.52 -3.75 1.93
N GLU A 239 -23.65 -4.96 2.46
CA GLU A 239 -22.52 -5.75 2.92
C GLU A 239 -21.67 -6.26 1.75
N LEU A 240 -22.30 -6.75 0.67
CA LEU A 240 -21.60 -7.12 -0.55
C LEU A 240 -20.86 -5.94 -1.18
N ARG A 241 -21.53 -4.78 -1.30
CA ARG A 241 -20.89 -3.55 -1.76
C ARG A 241 -19.64 -3.23 -0.95
N ARG A 242 -19.76 -3.20 0.38
CA ARG A 242 -18.65 -2.88 1.28
C ARG A 242 -17.49 -3.86 1.14
N ARG A 243 -17.77 -5.15 0.93
CA ARG A 243 -16.74 -6.16 0.66
C ARG A 243 -16.02 -5.91 -0.67
N TYR A 244 -16.77 -5.64 -1.74
CA TYR A 244 -16.16 -5.33 -3.04
C TYR A 244 -15.35 -4.02 -3.01
N ASP A 245 -15.82 -3.03 -2.25
CA ASP A 245 -15.10 -1.80 -1.98
C ASP A 245 -13.76 -2.07 -1.28
N HIS A 246 -13.77 -2.84 -0.18
CA HIS A 246 -12.55 -3.23 0.53
C HIS A 246 -11.57 -4.02 -0.35
N TYR A 247 -12.04 -4.94 -1.20
CA TYR A 247 -11.14 -5.65 -2.12
C TYR A 247 -10.55 -4.74 -3.19
N ALA A 248 -11.35 -3.83 -3.76
CA ALA A 248 -10.86 -2.86 -4.73
C ALA A 248 -9.82 -1.91 -4.10
N ASP A 249 -10.05 -1.49 -2.86
CA ASP A 249 -9.14 -0.63 -2.08
C ASP A 249 -7.85 -1.38 -1.70
N ASP A 250 -7.94 -2.61 -1.18
CA ASP A 250 -6.78 -3.44 -0.82
C ASP A 250 -5.89 -3.72 -2.06
N MET A 251 -6.47 -3.78 -3.26
CA MET A 251 -5.74 -3.90 -4.53
C MET A 251 -5.32 -2.56 -5.14
N GLU A 252 -5.68 -1.44 -4.51
CA GLU A 252 -5.52 -0.07 -5.02
C GLU A 252 -5.94 0.05 -6.50
N ALA A 253 -7.10 -0.53 -6.83
CA ALA A 253 -7.58 -0.65 -8.19
C ALA A 253 -7.94 0.72 -8.79
N VAL A 254 -7.12 1.23 -9.71
CA VAL A 254 -7.38 2.48 -10.45
C VAL A 254 -7.55 2.16 -11.93
N GLY A 255 -8.77 2.36 -12.46
CA GLY A 255 -9.06 2.10 -13.88
C GLY A 255 -8.83 0.65 -14.31
N GLY A 256 -8.93 -0.30 -13.39
CA GLY A 256 -8.67 -1.73 -13.64
C GLY A 256 -7.20 -2.16 -13.53
N VAL A 257 -6.29 -1.27 -13.11
CA VAL A 257 -4.89 -1.60 -12.82
C VAL A 257 -4.67 -1.72 -11.32
N SER A 258 -4.02 -2.79 -10.89
CA SER A 258 -3.77 -3.13 -9.49
C SER A 258 -2.36 -2.72 -9.01
N LYS A 259 -2.19 -2.52 -7.70
CA LYS A 259 -0.87 -2.38 -7.06
C LYS A 259 0.01 -3.60 -7.35
N GLN A 260 -0.55 -4.81 -7.18
CA GLN A 260 0.14 -6.08 -7.39
C GLN A 260 0.64 -6.21 -8.83
N GLY A 261 -0.20 -5.85 -9.80
CA GLY A 261 0.16 -5.85 -11.20
C GLY A 261 1.30 -4.88 -11.51
N LYS A 262 1.25 -3.66 -10.96
CA LYS A 262 2.35 -2.69 -11.10
C LYS A 262 3.66 -3.22 -10.50
N ALA A 263 3.61 -3.77 -9.29
CA ALA A 263 4.77 -4.34 -8.61
C ALA A 263 5.40 -5.50 -9.40
N MET A 264 4.57 -6.42 -9.92
CA MET A 264 5.05 -7.55 -10.73
C MET A 264 5.71 -7.10 -12.04
N ARG A 265 5.13 -6.13 -12.75
CA ARG A 265 5.76 -5.58 -13.97
C ARG A 265 7.08 -4.89 -13.66
N GLN A 266 7.15 -4.15 -12.55
CA GLN A 266 8.39 -3.51 -12.11
C GLN A 266 9.45 -4.55 -11.78
N ALA A 267 9.12 -5.61 -11.04
CA ALA A 267 10.06 -6.70 -10.74
C ALA A 267 10.60 -7.38 -12.01
N GLY A 268 9.74 -7.63 -13.00
CA GLY A 268 10.14 -8.17 -14.31
C GLY A 268 11.04 -7.21 -15.09
N LYS A 269 10.77 -5.90 -15.04
CA LYS A 269 11.61 -4.86 -15.64
C LYS A 269 12.98 -4.79 -14.97
N ASP A 270 13.04 -4.86 -13.64
CA ASP A 270 14.30 -4.82 -12.90
C ASP A 270 15.19 -6.02 -13.23
N LEU A 271 14.61 -7.23 -13.30
CA LEU A 271 15.34 -8.42 -13.76
C LEU A 271 15.81 -8.26 -15.21
N ARG A 272 14.95 -7.77 -16.12
CA ARG A 272 15.33 -7.50 -17.51
C ARG A 272 16.51 -6.53 -17.59
N THR A 273 16.48 -5.45 -16.82
CA THR A 273 17.56 -4.46 -16.78
C THR A 273 18.87 -5.09 -16.32
N GLN A 274 18.87 -5.86 -15.23
CA GLN A 274 20.10 -6.50 -14.75
C GLN A 274 20.61 -7.59 -15.69
N ALA A 275 19.72 -8.41 -16.26
CA ALA A 275 20.09 -9.38 -17.28
C ALA A 275 20.70 -8.70 -18.52
N GLN A 276 20.15 -7.57 -18.97
CA GLN A 276 20.70 -6.80 -20.09
C GLN A 276 22.09 -6.23 -19.78
N ASN A 277 22.31 -5.72 -18.55
CA ASN A 277 23.63 -5.25 -18.12
C ASN A 277 24.68 -6.36 -18.23
N LEU A 278 24.34 -7.58 -17.79
CA LEU A 278 25.21 -8.75 -17.87
C LEU A 278 25.43 -9.21 -19.30
N LYS A 279 24.38 -9.30 -20.11
CA LYS A 279 24.49 -9.63 -21.54
C LYS A 279 25.42 -8.65 -22.25
N ASN A 280 25.30 -7.35 -22.01
CA ASN A 280 26.16 -6.34 -22.64
C ASN A 280 27.65 -6.51 -22.28
N LYS A 281 27.94 -6.87 -21.02
CA LYS A 281 29.32 -7.16 -20.59
C LYS A 281 29.86 -8.42 -21.26
N TRP A 282 29.03 -9.45 -21.32
CA TRP A 282 29.38 -10.69 -21.99
C TRP A 282 29.51 -10.55 -23.51
N ASP A 283 28.67 -9.75 -24.18
CA ASP A 283 28.73 -9.49 -25.63
C ASP A 283 30.12 -8.95 -26.04
N TYR A 284 30.68 -8.05 -25.22
CA TYR A 284 32.04 -7.58 -25.42
C TYR A 284 33.07 -8.65 -25.07
N TRP A 285 32.93 -9.26 -23.89
CA TRP A 285 33.92 -10.20 -23.38
C TRP A 285 34.04 -11.45 -24.26
N ASN A 286 32.95 -12.03 -24.77
CA ASN A 286 33.02 -13.26 -25.57
C ASN A 286 33.81 -13.07 -26.88
N VAL A 287 33.67 -11.89 -27.51
CA VAL A 287 34.33 -11.58 -28.78
C VAL A 287 35.82 -11.33 -28.59
N TYR A 288 36.23 -10.74 -27.48
CA TYR A 288 37.62 -10.33 -27.30
C TYR A 288 38.40 -11.16 -26.28
N GLU A 289 37.77 -11.64 -25.23
CA GLU A 289 38.45 -12.17 -24.05
C GLU A 289 37.98 -13.60 -23.69
N GLY A 290 36.90 -14.06 -24.35
CA GLY A 290 36.18 -15.30 -24.00
C GLY A 290 36.92 -16.60 -24.27
N ASN A 291 37.80 -16.62 -25.27
CA ASN A 291 38.59 -17.79 -25.65
C ASN A 291 39.94 -17.80 -24.89
N PRO A 292 40.18 -18.75 -23.97
CA PRO A 292 41.44 -18.85 -23.24
C PRO A 292 42.69 -19.00 -24.13
N LEU A 293 42.56 -19.66 -25.29
CA LEU A 293 43.69 -19.85 -26.21
C LEU A 293 44.23 -18.53 -26.74
N ARG A 294 43.40 -17.48 -26.85
CA ARG A 294 43.87 -16.15 -27.24
C ARG A 294 44.92 -15.63 -26.26
N TRP A 295 44.64 -15.74 -24.96
CA TRP A 295 45.55 -15.27 -23.91
C TRP A 295 46.89 -16.01 -23.94
N LEU A 296 46.87 -17.31 -24.22
CA LEU A 296 48.09 -18.08 -24.39
C LEU A 296 48.87 -17.64 -25.62
N VAL A 297 48.23 -17.53 -26.78
CA VAL A 297 48.93 -17.15 -28.00
C VAL A 297 49.45 -15.72 -27.94
N ASP A 298 48.73 -14.79 -27.32
CA ASP A 298 49.20 -13.43 -27.12
C ASP A 298 50.43 -13.43 -26.20
N LEU A 299 50.43 -14.19 -25.10
CA LEU A 299 51.60 -14.35 -24.23
C LEU A 299 52.80 -15.00 -24.94
N LEU A 300 52.59 -16.04 -25.74
CA LEU A 300 53.65 -16.65 -26.56
C LEU A 300 54.20 -15.65 -27.59
N SER A 301 53.34 -14.82 -28.16
CA SER A 301 53.74 -13.75 -29.09
C SER A 301 54.55 -12.66 -28.39
N GLU A 302 54.18 -12.28 -27.18
CA GLU A 302 54.96 -11.36 -26.33
C GLU A 302 56.37 -11.92 -26.07
N ILE A 303 56.47 -13.21 -25.71
CA ILE A 303 57.74 -13.90 -25.46
C ILE A 303 58.58 -14.01 -26.73
N ALA A 304 57.98 -14.40 -27.87
CA ALA A 304 58.66 -14.48 -29.15
C ALA A 304 59.25 -13.12 -29.56
N ASN A 305 58.46 -12.05 -29.41
CA ASN A 305 58.91 -10.68 -29.68
C ASN A 305 60.06 -10.27 -28.75
N LYS A 306 60.02 -10.64 -27.47
CA LYS A 306 61.15 -10.36 -26.55
C LYS A 306 62.39 -11.18 -26.88
N SER A 307 62.23 -12.44 -27.31
CA SER A 307 63.33 -13.29 -27.79
C SER A 307 64.03 -12.65 -28.98
N TRP A 308 63.29 -12.05 -29.92
CA TRP A 308 63.90 -11.32 -31.04
C TRP A 308 64.92 -10.28 -30.59
N TYR A 309 64.53 -9.38 -29.69
CA TYR A 309 65.37 -8.26 -29.26
C TYR A 309 66.44 -8.63 -28.24
N ASN A 310 66.17 -9.59 -27.36
CA ASN A 310 67.03 -9.90 -26.22
C ASN A 310 67.85 -11.19 -26.40
N ASN A 311 67.62 -11.94 -27.49
CA ASN A 311 68.23 -13.23 -27.72
C ASN A 311 68.71 -13.38 -29.18
N LEU A 312 67.79 -13.45 -30.14
CA LEU A 312 68.09 -13.81 -31.53
C LEU A 312 69.03 -12.81 -32.22
N THR A 313 68.76 -11.52 -32.03
CA THR A 313 69.59 -10.42 -32.59
C THR A 313 70.78 -10.02 -31.70
N GLN A 314 70.99 -10.74 -30.58
CA GLN A 314 72.04 -10.48 -29.59
C GLN A 314 73.20 -11.47 -29.68
N VAL A 315 73.44 -12.03 -30.86
CA VAL A 315 74.55 -12.94 -31.14
C VAL A 315 75.40 -12.38 -32.27
N ASP A 316 76.69 -12.12 -32.00
CA ASP A 316 77.68 -11.81 -33.02
C ASP A 316 78.15 -13.08 -33.71
N ALA A 317 78.37 -13.03 -35.02
CA ALA A 317 78.88 -14.13 -35.82
C ALA A 317 80.22 -13.72 -36.45
N ASP A 318 81.30 -14.34 -36.00
CA ASP A 318 82.65 -14.09 -36.50
C ASP A 318 83.21 -15.36 -37.14
N TYR A 319 83.74 -15.24 -38.36
CA TYR A 319 84.41 -16.37 -39.03
C TYR A 319 85.90 -16.36 -38.71
N GLU A 320 86.37 -17.39 -38.00
CA GLU A 320 87.77 -17.55 -37.63
C GLU A 320 88.47 -18.53 -38.59
N TYR A 321 89.59 -18.10 -39.17
CA TYR A 321 90.32 -18.88 -40.17
C TYR A 321 91.49 -19.65 -39.55
N TYR A 322 91.51 -20.98 -39.68
CA TYR A 322 92.56 -21.85 -39.15
C TYR A 322 93.54 -22.32 -40.25
N GLY A 323 94.09 -21.37 -41.01
CA GLY A 323 95.05 -21.65 -42.09
C GLY A 323 94.44 -22.41 -43.27
N GLU A 324 95.26 -23.13 -44.05
CA GLU A 324 94.82 -23.82 -45.30
C GLU A 324 93.76 -24.91 -45.10
N ALA A 325 93.48 -25.32 -43.85
CA ALA A 325 92.49 -26.35 -43.51
C ALA A 325 91.04 -25.84 -43.45
N GLY A 326 90.81 -24.54 -43.64
CA GLY A 326 89.50 -23.89 -43.54
C GLY A 326 89.30 -23.11 -42.24
N GLY A 327 88.11 -22.54 -42.05
CA GLY A 327 87.72 -21.80 -40.84
C GLY A 327 86.40 -22.28 -40.26
N ALA A 328 86.06 -21.78 -39.07
CA ALA A 328 84.79 -22.05 -38.40
C ALA A 328 84.10 -20.75 -37.99
N TRP A 329 82.77 -20.78 -37.95
CA TRP A 329 81.99 -19.70 -37.33
C TRP A 329 82.06 -19.82 -35.81
N ASN A 330 82.25 -18.69 -35.15
CA ASN A 330 82.17 -18.56 -33.71
C ASN A 330 81.10 -17.52 -33.39
N TYR A 331 80.23 -17.85 -32.43
CA TYR A 331 79.08 -17.05 -32.09
C TYR A 331 79.19 -16.54 -30.65
N THR A 332 79.19 -15.22 -30.49
CA THR A 332 79.40 -14.59 -29.18
C THR A 332 78.15 -13.82 -28.74
N PRO A 333 77.56 -14.15 -27.58
CA PRO A 333 76.47 -13.36 -27.01
C PRO A 333 76.87 -11.93 -26.67
N ARG A 334 76.08 -10.95 -27.11
CA ARG A 334 76.23 -9.52 -26.78
C ARG A 334 75.76 -9.19 -25.36
N GLY A 335 76.10 -7.98 -24.92
CA GLY A 335 75.57 -7.41 -23.68
C GLY A 335 74.05 -7.29 -23.74
N GLY A 336 73.34 -7.87 -22.76
CA GLY A 336 71.88 -7.95 -22.74
C GLY A 336 71.29 -9.26 -23.24
N PHE A 337 72.12 -10.18 -23.75
CA PHE A 337 71.67 -11.52 -24.15
C PHE A 337 71.06 -12.30 -22.97
N THR A 338 69.87 -12.85 -23.19
CA THR A 338 69.18 -13.76 -22.26
C THR A 338 68.40 -14.86 -22.98
N SER A 339 68.40 -16.07 -22.43
CA SER A 339 67.59 -17.21 -22.87
C SER A 339 66.32 -17.40 -22.01
N GLN A 340 65.99 -16.41 -21.19
CA GLN A 340 64.81 -16.41 -20.34
C GLN A 340 63.54 -16.07 -21.13
N ALA A 341 62.49 -16.86 -20.96
CA ALA A 341 61.17 -16.52 -21.46
C ALA A 341 60.68 -15.27 -20.71
N THR A 342 60.53 -14.16 -21.43
CA THR A 342 60.17 -12.85 -20.84
C THR A 342 59.01 -12.26 -21.61
N ASP A 343 57.95 -11.82 -20.93
CA ASP A 343 56.80 -11.20 -21.60
C ASP A 343 56.99 -9.70 -21.88
N ALA A 344 55.98 -9.06 -22.49
CA ALA A 344 56.03 -7.65 -22.85
C ALA A 344 56.22 -6.72 -21.63
N HIS A 345 55.79 -7.16 -20.45
CA HIS A 345 55.87 -6.42 -19.20
C HIS A 345 57.18 -6.68 -18.44
N GLY A 346 58.08 -7.50 -18.99
CA GLY A 346 59.37 -7.80 -18.38
C GLY A 346 59.32 -8.90 -17.31
N LYS A 347 58.18 -9.61 -17.17
CA LYS A 347 58.11 -10.76 -16.28
C LYS A 347 58.83 -11.95 -16.92
N THR A 348 59.75 -12.56 -16.18
CA THR A 348 60.50 -13.75 -16.58
C THR A 348 59.87 -15.02 -16.02
N TYR A 349 59.79 -16.07 -16.82
CA TYR A 349 59.19 -17.37 -16.44
C TYR A 349 60.23 -18.48 -16.20
N GLY A 350 61.47 -18.28 -16.64
CA GLY A 350 62.55 -19.27 -16.56
C GLY A 350 63.30 -19.42 -17.88
N GLU A 351 64.27 -20.32 -17.90
CA GLU A 351 65.05 -20.66 -19.11
C GLU A 351 64.17 -21.34 -20.15
N MET A 352 64.22 -20.90 -21.41
CA MET A 352 63.39 -21.45 -22.50
C MET A 352 63.67 -22.93 -22.82
N THR A 353 64.76 -23.50 -22.32
CA THR A 353 65.07 -24.94 -22.40
C THR A 353 64.23 -25.81 -21.49
N GLU A 354 63.68 -25.25 -20.41
CA GLU A 354 63.04 -26.01 -19.35
C GLU A 354 61.52 -26.10 -19.56
N LEU A 355 60.94 -27.29 -19.45
CA LEU A 355 59.49 -27.49 -19.54
C LEU A 355 58.73 -26.78 -18.41
N ASP A 356 59.35 -26.60 -17.24
CA ASP A 356 58.77 -25.84 -16.13
C ASP A 356 58.55 -24.36 -16.47
N THR A 357 59.39 -23.77 -17.32
CA THR A 357 59.20 -22.41 -17.84
C THR A 357 57.89 -22.32 -18.62
N TRP A 358 57.65 -23.29 -19.51
CA TRP A 358 56.45 -23.31 -20.33
C TRP A 358 55.20 -23.68 -19.54
N LYS A 359 55.34 -24.49 -18.49
CA LYS A 359 54.27 -24.70 -17.50
C LYS A 359 53.87 -23.39 -16.84
N ALA A 360 54.82 -22.58 -16.37
CA ALA A 360 54.55 -21.27 -15.78
C ALA A 360 53.90 -20.30 -16.77
N VAL A 361 54.27 -20.35 -18.06
CA VAL A 361 53.62 -19.59 -19.14
C VAL A 361 52.16 -20.03 -19.34
N GLY A 362 51.89 -21.33 -19.37
CA GLY A 362 50.52 -21.86 -19.47
C GLY A 362 49.64 -21.47 -18.27
N GLU A 363 50.18 -21.53 -17.06
CA GLU A 363 49.51 -21.08 -15.83
C GLU A 363 49.20 -19.57 -15.84
N GLU A 364 50.14 -18.75 -16.31
CA GLU A 364 49.92 -17.31 -16.45
C GLU A 364 48.85 -16.99 -17.50
N ALA A 365 48.83 -17.68 -18.64
CA ALA A 365 47.80 -17.49 -19.64
C ALA A 365 46.39 -17.78 -19.08
N VAL A 366 46.23 -18.87 -18.32
CA VAL A 366 44.98 -19.17 -17.61
C VAL A 366 44.65 -18.08 -16.61
N LYS A 367 45.62 -17.63 -15.81
CA LYS A 367 45.42 -16.56 -14.83
C LYS A 367 44.97 -15.24 -15.47
N ARG A 368 45.53 -14.86 -16.63
CA ARG A 368 45.12 -13.66 -17.38
C ARG A 368 43.67 -13.79 -17.85
N TRP A 369 43.27 -14.96 -18.36
CA TRP A 369 41.87 -15.23 -18.71
C TRP A 369 40.94 -15.18 -17.49
N GLU A 370 41.30 -15.82 -16.37
CA GLU A 370 40.52 -15.78 -15.12
C GLU A 370 40.35 -14.35 -14.58
N THR A 371 41.39 -13.52 -14.71
CA THR A 371 41.34 -12.11 -14.33
C THR A 371 40.31 -11.36 -15.19
N SER A 372 40.28 -11.65 -16.50
CA SER A 372 39.28 -11.08 -17.41
C SER A 372 37.85 -11.48 -17.03
N VAL A 373 37.63 -12.76 -16.68
CA VAL A 373 36.32 -13.25 -16.20
C VAL A 373 35.92 -12.53 -14.93
N LYS A 374 36.86 -12.32 -14.01
CA LYS A 374 36.58 -11.59 -12.77
C LYS A 374 36.15 -10.16 -13.07
N GLU A 375 37.00 -9.38 -13.73
CA GLU A 375 36.82 -7.95 -13.94
C GLU A 375 35.65 -7.62 -14.88
N LYS A 376 35.45 -8.42 -15.93
CA LYS A 376 34.44 -8.14 -16.96
C LYS A 376 33.10 -8.81 -16.71
N LEU A 377 33.07 -9.93 -16.01
CA LEU A 377 31.84 -10.70 -15.80
C LEU A 377 31.45 -10.82 -14.33
N SER A 378 32.35 -11.26 -13.46
CA SER A 378 32.01 -11.55 -12.06
C SER A 378 31.73 -10.28 -11.26
N ASP A 379 32.57 -9.25 -11.35
CA ASP A 379 32.37 -7.99 -10.62
C ASP A 379 31.04 -7.31 -11.07
N PRO A 380 30.73 -7.17 -12.38
CA PRO A 380 29.41 -6.69 -12.82
C PRO A 380 28.24 -7.58 -12.40
N ALA A 381 28.44 -8.90 -12.31
CA ALA A 381 27.42 -9.83 -11.84
C ALA A 381 27.12 -9.67 -10.35
N GLU A 382 28.13 -9.38 -9.53
CA GLU A 382 27.94 -9.06 -8.13
C GLU A 382 27.09 -7.78 -7.97
N ASP A 383 27.41 -6.73 -8.74
CA ASP A 383 26.63 -5.48 -8.74
C ASP A 383 25.20 -5.69 -9.21
N ALA A 384 24.99 -6.47 -10.28
CA ALA A 384 23.67 -6.80 -10.80
C ALA A 384 22.83 -7.57 -9.77
N LEU A 385 23.43 -8.54 -9.06
CA LEU A 385 22.78 -9.29 -8.00
C LEU A 385 22.39 -8.39 -6.83
N LYS A 386 23.28 -7.49 -6.39
CA LYS A 386 22.98 -6.51 -5.32
C LYS A 386 21.85 -5.56 -5.73
N ALA A 387 21.90 -5.03 -6.95
CA ALA A 387 20.89 -4.13 -7.47
C ALA A 387 19.51 -4.82 -7.56
N LEU A 388 19.47 -6.07 -8.04
CA LEU A 388 18.22 -6.83 -8.10
C LEU A 388 17.70 -7.18 -6.70
N ALA A 389 18.57 -7.60 -5.78
CA ALA A 389 18.19 -7.89 -4.40
C ALA A 389 17.62 -6.66 -3.70
N LEU A 390 18.16 -5.47 -3.96
CA LEU A 390 17.62 -4.20 -3.46
C LEU A 390 16.26 -3.88 -4.10
N ALA A 391 16.11 -4.09 -5.41
CA ALA A 391 14.85 -3.84 -6.12
C ALA A 391 13.72 -4.79 -5.68
N TRP A 392 14.05 -6.03 -5.35
CA TRP A 392 13.11 -7.05 -4.89
C TRP A 392 13.02 -7.16 -3.36
N GLY A 393 13.69 -6.26 -2.62
CA GLY A 393 13.61 -6.22 -1.17
C GLY A 393 12.19 -5.93 -0.68
N SER A 394 11.85 -6.38 0.53
CA SER A 394 10.50 -6.21 1.10
C SER A 394 10.05 -4.74 1.23
N SER A 395 10.98 -3.78 1.26
CA SER A 395 10.67 -2.35 1.28
C SER A 395 10.30 -1.77 -0.09
N THR A 396 10.61 -2.47 -1.18
CA THR A 396 10.48 -2.00 -2.57
C THR A 396 9.52 -2.86 -3.38
N PHE A 397 9.45 -4.16 -3.10
CA PHE A 397 8.51 -5.10 -3.69
C PHE A 397 7.45 -5.53 -2.65
N ASP A 398 6.31 -4.83 -2.68
CA ASP A 398 5.17 -5.10 -1.80
C ASP A 398 3.90 -5.37 -2.61
N LEU A 399 3.35 -6.58 -2.46
CA LEU A 399 2.08 -6.98 -3.07
C LEU A 399 0.87 -6.61 -2.19
N GLY A 400 1.08 -6.09 -0.98
CA GLY A 400 0.03 -5.80 -0.02
C GLY A 400 -0.71 -7.05 0.46
N SER A 401 -1.83 -6.83 1.15
CA SER A 401 -2.70 -7.89 1.66
C SER A 401 -4.13 -7.65 1.20
N ILE A 402 -4.78 -8.68 0.66
CA ILE A 402 -6.21 -8.66 0.30
C ILE A 402 -6.96 -9.46 1.36
N SER A 403 -7.91 -8.83 2.05
CA SER A 403 -8.62 -9.46 3.16
C SER A 403 -10.10 -9.12 3.19
N THR A 404 -10.93 -10.07 3.62
CA THR A 404 -12.36 -9.82 3.87
C THR A 404 -12.50 -9.07 5.19
N LYS A 405 -12.98 -7.83 5.17
CA LYS A 405 -13.12 -6.99 6.37
C LYS A 405 -14.58 -6.83 6.80
N GLY A 406 -14.83 -7.03 8.10
CA GLY A 406 -16.09 -6.77 8.79
C GLY A 406 -17.15 -7.85 8.56
N ASP A 407 -17.20 -8.87 9.41
CA ASP A 407 -18.26 -9.88 9.42
C ASP A 407 -19.34 -9.53 10.45
N LYS A 408 -20.06 -8.42 10.27
CA LYS A 408 -21.41 -8.38 10.84
C LYS A 408 -22.26 -9.29 9.95
N GLY A 409 -22.41 -10.55 10.36
CA GLY A 409 -23.18 -11.51 9.59
C GLY A 409 -24.61 -11.03 9.41
N ILE A 410 -25.21 -11.31 8.24
CA ILE A 410 -26.59 -10.94 7.91
C ILE A 410 -27.60 -11.40 8.99
N GLY A 411 -27.29 -12.52 9.65
CA GLY A 411 -28.10 -13.04 10.75
C GLY A 411 -28.11 -12.15 11.99
N ASP A 412 -27.06 -11.36 12.23
CA ASP A 412 -27.02 -10.41 13.33
C ASP A 412 -27.70 -9.10 12.93
N SER A 413 -27.51 -8.62 11.69
CA SER A 413 -28.26 -7.48 11.15
C SER A 413 -29.78 -7.70 11.23
N PHE A 414 -30.24 -8.90 10.86
CA PHE A 414 -31.66 -9.26 10.96
C PHE A 414 -32.21 -9.27 12.40
N LYS A 415 -31.38 -9.64 13.39
CA LYS A 415 -31.79 -9.59 14.80
C LYS A 415 -31.89 -8.16 15.30
N GLU A 416 -30.94 -7.30 14.93
CA GLU A 416 -30.97 -5.86 15.21
C GLU A 416 -32.24 -5.24 14.59
N ASP A 417 -32.51 -5.51 13.32
CA ASP A 417 -33.72 -5.08 12.60
C ASP A 417 -35.03 -5.47 13.28
N LYS A 418 -35.10 -6.71 13.79
CA LYS A 418 -36.27 -7.19 14.55
C LYS A 418 -36.42 -6.47 15.89
N ALA A 419 -35.31 -6.19 16.57
CA ALA A 419 -35.32 -5.46 17.83
C ALA A 419 -35.77 -4.02 17.61
N ASP A 420 -35.25 -3.34 16.59
CA ASP A 420 -35.61 -1.97 16.24
C ASP A 420 -37.07 -1.85 15.83
N LYS A 421 -37.59 -2.82 15.07
CA LYS A 421 -39.02 -2.90 14.78
C LYS A 421 -39.87 -3.07 16.04
N ALA A 422 -39.46 -3.95 16.95
CA ALA A 422 -40.20 -4.16 18.20
C ALA A 422 -40.22 -2.89 19.06
N ILE A 423 -39.13 -2.11 19.06
CA ILE A 423 -39.07 -0.81 19.74
C ILE A 423 -40.04 0.19 19.07
N LYS A 424 -39.98 0.34 17.75
CA LYS A 424 -40.88 1.25 17.01
C LYS A 424 -42.35 0.89 17.16
N ASP A 425 -42.70 -0.38 17.02
CA ASP A 425 -44.07 -0.86 17.21
C ASP A 425 -44.57 -0.56 18.64
N ALA A 426 -43.67 -0.66 19.65
CA ALA A 426 -44.00 -0.32 21.03
C ALA A 426 -44.18 1.19 21.24
N GLU A 427 -43.34 2.03 20.63
CA GLU A 427 -43.44 3.49 20.67
C GLU A 427 -44.71 3.99 19.98
N GLU A 428 -45.03 3.48 18.78
CA GLU A 428 -46.27 3.82 18.07
C GLU A 428 -47.51 3.40 18.86
N LYS A 429 -47.48 2.20 19.46
CA LYS A 429 -48.57 1.74 20.34
C LYS A 429 -48.72 2.65 21.56
N ALA A 430 -47.63 3.01 22.23
CA ALA A 430 -47.67 3.92 23.37
C ALA A 430 -48.16 5.33 22.98
N ALA A 431 -47.75 5.84 21.82
CA ALA A 431 -48.23 7.12 21.29
C ALA A 431 -49.74 7.07 20.99
N LYS A 432 -50.23 5.97 20.41
CA LYS A 432 -51.65 5.77 20.14
C LYS A 432 -52.47 5.66 21.42
N GLU A 433 -52.01 4.87 22.40
CA GLU A 433 -52.65 4.75 23.72
C GLU A 433 -52.70 6.10 24.45
N LYS A 434 -51.63 6.89 24.35
CA LYS A 434 -51.60 8.25 24.90
C LYS A 434 -52.60 9.17 24.20
N ALA A 435 -52.67 9.15 22.87
CA ALA A 435 -53.63 9.95 22.11
C ALA A 435 -55.08 9.54 22.41
N GLU A 436 -55.36 8.24 22.53
CA GLU A 436 -56.68 7.72 22.92
C GLU A 436 -57.05 8.13 24.35
N ALA A 437 -56.08 8.12 25.28
CA ALA A 437 -56.27 8.59 26.65
C ALA A 437 -56.55 10.09 26.73
N GLU A 438 -55.82 10.92 25.96
CA GLU A 438 -56.05 12.36 25.86
C GLU A 438 -57.44 12.66 25.25
N ALA A 439 -57.83 11.94 24.19
CA ALA A 439 -59.16 12.09 23.59
C ALA A 439 -60.28 11.70 24.56
N LYS A 440 -60.09 10.63 25.36
CA LYS A 440 -61.03 10.22 26.39
C LYS A 440 -61.12 11.27 27.51
N TYR A 441 -59.99 11.79 27.97
CA TYR A 441 -59.94 12.83 28.99
C TYR A 441 -60.67 14.11 28.55
N GLU A 442 -60.46 14.58 27.31
CA GLU A 442 -61.18 15.74 26.78
C GLU A 442 -62.69 15.49 26.64
N LYS A 443 -63.09 14.27 26.26
CA LYS A 443 -64.51 13.89 26.23
C LYS A 443 -65.13 13.90 27.63
N ASP A 444 -64.49 13.28 28.62
CA ASP A 444 -64.97 13.22 30.00
C ASP A 444 -65.03 14.63 30.63
N LYS A 445 -64.07 15.49 30.32
CA LYS A 445 -64.05 16.90 30.74
C LYS A 445 -65.25 17.67 30.17
N LYS A 446 -65.56 17.48 28.88
CA LYS A 446 -66.71 18.13 28.23
C LYS A 446 -68.03 17.63 28.81
N GLU A 447 -68.16 16.34 29.06
CA GLU A 447 -69.35 15.78 29.73
C GLU A 447 -69.53 16.32 31.16
N ALA A 448 -68.43 16.53 31.89
CA ALA A 448 -68.46 17.16 33.22
C ALA A 448 -68.86 18.65 33.16
N GLU A 449 -68.35 19.41 32.19
CA GLU A 449 -68.73 20.80 31.95
C GLU A 449 -70.22 20.93 31.56
N ASP A 450 -70.72 20.05 30.68
CA ASP A 450 -72.15 19.99 30.31
C ASP A 450 -73.03 19.66 31.52
N LYS A 451 -72.59 18.74 32.38
CA LYS A 451 -73.30 18.42 33.62
C LYS A 451 -73.31 19.59 34.60
N ALA A 452 -72.19 20.28 34.79
CA ALA A 452 -72.10 21.46 35.63
C ALA A 452 -72.95 22.62 35.09
N ALA A 453 -73.01 22.81 33.77
CA ALA A 453 -73.88 23.79 33.13
C ALA A 453 -75.36 23.47 33.36
N LYS A 454 -75.73 22.18 33.30
CA LYS A 454 -77.09 21.71 33.58
C LYS A 454 -77.50 21.91 35.04
N GLU A 455 -76.62 21.58 35.99
CA GLU A 455 -76.85 21.81 37.43
C GLU A 455 -76.95 23.30 37.75
N LYS A 456 -76.14 24.15 37.09
CA LYS A 456 -76.23 25.61 37.22
C LYS A 456 -77.56 26.16 36.68
N ALA A 457 -78.02 25.65 35.54
CA ALA A 457 -79.31 26.04 34.96
C ALA A 457 -80.50 25.59 35.84
N GLU A 458 -80.43 24.39 36.45
CA GLU A 458 -81.44 23.93 37.41
C GLU A 458 -81.44 24.77 38.70
N ALA A 459 -80.27 25.21 39.18
CA ALA A 459 -80.15 26.11 40.32
C ALA A 459 -80.72 27.52 40.02
N GLU A 460 -80.44 28.07 38.84
CA GLU A 460 -81.03 29.34 38.39
C GLU A 460 -82.55 29.27 38.22
N ALA A 461 -83.07 28.16 37.67
CA ALA A 461 -84.51 27.94 37.55
C ALA A 461 -85.20 27.85 38.92
N LYS A 462 -84.53 27.25 39.92
CA LYS A 462 -85.03 27.20 41.30
C LYS A 462 -85.02 28.58 41.96
N TYR A 463 -83.96 29.36 41.75
CA TYR A 463 -83.86 30.74 42.25
C TYR A 463 -84.93 31.66 41.64
N GLU A 464 -85.19 31.58 40.34
CA GLU A 464 -86.26 32.35 39.68
C GLU A 464 -87.65 31.96 40.20
N LYS A 465 -87.89 30.66 40.47
CA LYS A 465 -89.15 30.19 41.07
C LYS A 465 -89.35 30.76 42.49
N ASP A 466 -88.33 30.73 43.33
CA ASP A 466 -88.38 31.25 44.70
C ASP A 466 -88.55 32.78 44.73
N LYS A 467 -87.92 33.49 43.78
CA LYS A 467 -88.09 34.94 43.60
C LYS A 467 -89.52 35.31 43.18
N LYS A 468 -90.13 34.52 42.29
CA LYS A 468 -91.51 34.74 41.83
C LYS A 468 -92.54 34.46 42.92
N GLU A 469 -92.33 33.44 43.75
CA GLU A 469 -93.17 33.20 44.94
C GLU A 469 -93.04 34.32 45.99
N ALA A 470 -91.87 34.95 46.12
CA ALA A 470 -91.67 36.10 46.99
C ALA A 470 -92.35 37.39 46.45
N GLU A 471 -92.30 37.63 45.13
CA GLU A 471 -92.99 38.75 44.48
C GLU A 471 -94.52 38.61 44.53
N ASP A 472 -95.07 37.40 44.33
CA ASP A 472 -96.51 37.14 44.44
C ASP A 472 -97.03 37.31 45.88
N LYS A 473 -96.20 37.00 46.90
CA LYS A 473 -96.53 37.23 48.31
C LYS A 473 -96.52 38.72 48.67
N ALA A 474 -95.56 39.48 48.15
CA ALA A 474 -95.47 40.94 48.35
C ALA A 474 -96.59 41.70 47.62
N ALA A 475 -97.02 41.24 46.44
CA ALA A 475 -98.15 41.82 45.71
C ALA A 475 -99.50 41.59 46.44
N LYS A 476 -99.66 40.44 47.10
CA LYS A 476 -100.87 40.11 47.87
C LYS A 476 -100.98 40.92 49.17
N GLU A 477 -99.87 41.14 49.88
CA GLU A 477 -99.84 42.00 51.08
C GLU A 477 -100.05 43.50 50.75
N LYS A 478 -99.60 43.97 49.59
CA LYS A 478 -99.83 45.35 49.14
C LYS A 478 -101.29 45.62 48.76
N ALA A 479 -101.97 44.65 48.16
CA ALA A 479 -103.39 44.74 47.81
C ALA A 479 -104.33 44.67 49.05
N GLU A 480 -103.96 43.91 50.09
CA GLU A 480 -104.72 43.89 51.36
C GLU A 480 -104.52 45.15 52.22
N ALA A 481 -103.36 45.82 52.11
CA ALA A 481 -103.11 47.09 52.79
C ALA A 481 -103.89 48.27 52.15
N GLU A 482 -104.01 48.29 50.83
CA GLU A 482 -104.70 49.35 50.08
C GLU A 482 -106.23 49.26 50.25
N ALA A 483 -106.79 48.05 50.35
CA ALA A 483 -108.22 47.82 50.64
C ALA A 483 -108.63 48.17 52.10
N LYS A 484 -107.68 48.16 53.05
CA LYS A 484 -107.91 48.57 54.45
C LYS A 484 -107.92 50.10 54.61
N TYR A 485 -107.06 50.80 53.88
CA TYR A 485 -106.93 52.25 53.92
C TYR A 485 -108.16 52.99 53.33
N ASP A 486 -108.74 52.49 52.24
CA ASP A 486 -109.93 53.10 51.62
C ASP A 486 -111.22 52.90 52.44
N LYS A 487 -111.25 51.88 53.32
CA LYS A 487 -112.40 51.62 54.21
C LYS A 487 -112.36 52.50 55.46
N GLU A 488 -111.18 52.79 56.01
CA GLU A 488 -111.02 53.66 57.20
C GLU A 488 -111.16 55.15 56.87
N LYS A 489 -110.81 55.60 55.66
CA LYS A 489 -110.99 57.00 55.25
C LYS A 489 -112.46 57.41 55.10
N LYS A 490 -113.33 56.50 54.66
CA LYS A 490 -114.78 56.74 54.51
C LYS A 490 -115.54 56.76 55.84
N GLU A 491 -115.10 56.00 56.85
CA GLU A 491 -115.72 56.03 58.20
C GLU A 491 -115.25 57.24 59.05
N ALA A 492 -114.09 57.83 58.73
CA ALA A 492 -113.58 59.02 59.44
C ALA A 492 -114.26 60.33 59.01
N GLU A 493 -114.66 60.47 57.73
CA GLU A 493 -115.35 61.68 57.24
C GLU A 493 -116.82 61.78 57.71
N GLU A 494 -117.54 60.66 57.90
CA GLU A 494 -118.90 60.67 58.45
C GLU A 494 -118.95 60.96 59.95
N LYS A 495 -117.88 60.66 60.70
CA LYS A 495 -117.81 60.89 62.15
C LYS A 495 -117.47 62.34 62.51
N ALA A 496 -116.64 63.01 61.70
CA ALA A 496 -116.25 64.41 61.90
C ALA A 496 -117.38 65.42 61.55
N ALA A 497 -118.28 65.07 60.62
CA ALA A 497 -119.44 65.92 60.30
C ALA A 497 -120.52 65.91 61.40
N LYS A 498 -120.60 64.83 62.18
CA LYS A 498 -121.60 64.66 63.25
C LYS A 498 -121.20 65.35 64.57
N GLU A 499 -119.91 65.37 64.91
CA GLU A 499 -119.40 66.07 66.11
C GLU A 499 -119.42 67.60 65.98
N LYS A 500 -119.28 68.14 64.76
CA LYS A 500 -119.31 69.60 64.55
C LYS A 500 -120.71 70.21 64.71
N ALA A 501 -121.77 69.45 64.40
CA ALA A 501 -123.16 69.87 64.60
C ALA A 501 -123.64 69.76 66.06
N GLU A 502 -123.03 68.90 66.87
CA GLU A 502 -123.39 68.70 68.28
C GLU A 502 -122.65 69.67 69.23
N ALA A 503 -121.53 70.25 68.78
CA ALA A 503 -120.76 71.25 69.52
C ALA A 503 -121.41 72.67 69.46
N GLU A 504 -121.99 73.07 68.33
CA GLU A 504 -122.69 74.37 68.21
C GLU A 504 -124.02 74.41 69.00
N ALA A 505 -124.69 73.27 69.19
CA ALA A 505 -125.92 73.19 69.99
C ALA A 505 -125.69 73.31 71.51
N LYS A 506 -124.52 72.87 72.01
CA LYS A 506 -124.17 72.96 73.45
C LYS A 506 -123.63 74.32 73.88
N GLN A 507 -123.14 75.13 72.95
CA GLN A 507 -122.65 76.48 73.25
C GLN A 507 -123.82 77.48 73.39
N ALA A 508 -124.92 77.29 72.66
CA ALA A 508 -126.15 78.08 72.79
C ALA A 508 -126.95 77.80 74.08
N GLU A 509 -126.81 76.61 74.69
CA GLU A 509 -127.50 76.27 75.94
C GLU A 509 -126.77 76.79 77.20
N MET A 510 -125.45 77.03 77.13
CA MET A 510 -124.67 77.56 78.25
C MET A 510 -124.80 79.07 78.43
N GLU A 511 -124.88 79.86 77.35
CA GLU A 511 -125.14 81.31 77.45
C GLU A 511 -126.53 81.62 78.04
N ALA A 512 -127.56 80.84 77.70
CA ALA A 512 -128.91 81.01 78.25
C ALA A 512 -129.04 80.64 79.75
N LYS A 513 -128.13 79.80 80.29
CA LYS A 513 -128.09 79.43 81.72
C LYS A 513 -127.27 80.41 82.58
N GLN A 514 -126.45 81.25 81.96
CA GLN A 514 -125.59 82.21 82.65
C GLN A 514 -126.32 83.55 82.89
N GLU A 515 -127.17 83.97 81.95
CA GLU A 515 -128.02 85.17 82.08
C GLU A 515 -129.17 85.00 83.10
N ALA A 516 -129.60 83.77 83.38
CA ALA A 516 -130.62 83.46 84.38
C ALA A 516 -130.08 83.47 85.83
N LYS A 517 -128.76 83.35 86.04
CA LYS A 517 -128.11 83.37 87.36
C LYS A 517 -127.73 84.77 87.84
N GLU A 518 -127.44 85.71 86.94
CA GLU A 518 -127.17 87.11 87.31
C GLU A 518 -128.43 87.82 87.83
N LYS A 519 -129.61 87.55 87.26
CA LYS A 519 -130.89 88.10 87.75
C LYS A 519 -131.36 87.54 89.10
N GLU A 520 -130.82 86.41 89.56
CA GLU A 520 -131.13 85.81 90.87
C GLU A 520 -130.18 86.32 91.99
N GLN A 521 -129.00 86.84 91.64
CA GLN A 521 -128.05 87.41 92.59
C GLN A 521 -128.35 88.88 92.93
N GLU A 522 -128.87 89.68 92.00
CA GLU A 522 -129.28 91.08 92.27
C GLU A 522 -130.46 91.16 93.26
N ALA A 523 -131.40 90.22 93.21
CA ALA A 523 -132.56 90.16 94.10
C ALA A 523 -132.22 89.73 95.56
N LYS A 524 -131.06 89.11 95.80
CA LYS A 524 -130.57 88.78 97.15
C LYS A 524 -129.77 89.91 97.79
N GLN A 525 -129.30 90.88 97.00
CA GLN A 525 -128.53 92.02 97.46
C GLN A 525 -129.44 93.15 97.97
N GLU A 526 -130.68 93.22 97.50
CA GLU A 526 -131.71 94.15 97.99
C GLU A 526 -132.22 93.85 99.43
N ALA A 527 -131.95 92.65 99.98
CA ALA A 527 -132.46 92.25 101.30
C ALA A 527 -131.50 92.53 102.47
N LYS A 528 -130.20 92.71 102.22
CA LYS A 528 -129.19 92.90 103.29
C LYS A 528 -128.92 94.37 103.64
N GLU A 529 -129.05 95.31 102.70
CA GLU A 529 -128.86 96.74 103.00
C GLU A 529 -130.02 97.32 103.82
N LYS A 530 -131.26 96.84 103.62
CA LYS A 530 -132.43 97.25 104.42
C LYS A 530 -132.41 96.77 105.88
N GLU A 531 -131.58 95.79 106.24
CA GLU A 531 -131.45 95.30 107.63
C GLU A 531 -130.34 96.04 108.42
N GLN A 532 -129.38 96.67 107.74
CA GLN A 532 -128.28 97.40 108.39
C GLN A 532 -128.65 98.85 108.75
N GLU A 533 -129.47 99.54 107.95
CA GLU A 533 -129.94 100.90 108.28
C GLU A 533 -130.88 100.92 109.51
N ALA A 534 -131.67 99.87 109.72
CA ALA A 534 -132.52 99.75 110.91
C ALA A 534 -131.74 99.59 112.23
N LYS A 535 -130.48 99.11 112.18
CA LYS A 535 -129.62 98.93 113.37
C LYS A 535 -128.80 100.18 113.73
N GLN A 536 -128.58 101.10 112.80
CA GLN A 536 -127.90 102.38 113.10
C GLN A 536 -128.84 103.41 113.73
N ALA A 537 -130.14 103.36 113.41
CA ALA A 537 -131.17 104.18 114.06
C ALA A 537 -131.38 103.85 115.56
N GLU A 538 -130.98 102.66 116.03
CA GLU A 538 -131.14 102.26 117.45
C GLU A 538 -129.91 102.59 118.32
N ALA A 539 -128.75 102.86 117.70
CA ALA A 539 -127.51 103.11 118.44
C ALA A 539 -127.33 104.59 118.83
N GLU A 540 -127.79 105.54 118.01
CA GLU A 540 -127.71 106.98 118.36
C GLU A 540 -128.77 107.43 119.38
N ALA A 541 -129.89 106.69 119.51
CA ALA A 541 -130.88 106.95 120.56
C ALA A 541 -130.40 106.60 121.99
N LYS A 542 -129.24 105.96 122.15
CA LYS A 542 -128.68 105.54 123.46
C LYS A 542 -127.47 106.35 123.93
N GLN A 543 -127.05 107.40 123.20
CA GLN A 543 -125.96 108.31 123.60
C GLN A 543 -126.43 109.74 123.92
N GLU A 544 -127.67 109.91 124.38
CA GLU A 544 -128.16 111.14 125.03
C GLU A 544 -128.66 110.89 126.47
N GLN A 545 -128.09 109.89 127.16
CA GLN A 545 -128.33 109.68 128.60
C GLN A 545 -127.06 109.22 129.32
N ILE A 546 -125.98 110.00 129.26
CA ILE A 546 -125.10 110.34 130.41
C ILE A 546 -124.15 111.47 129.94
N ARG A 547 -124.51 112.69 130.36
CA ARG A 547 -123.81 113.99 130.31
C ARG A 547 -123.83 114.84 129.05
#